data_AF-A0A522FNM8-F1
#
_entry.id   AF-A0A522FNM8-F1
#
_cell.length_a   1.000
_cell.length_b   1.000
_cell.length_c   1.000
_cell.angle_alpha   90.00
_cell.angle_beta   90.00
_cell.angle_gamma   90.00
#
_symmetry.space_group_name_H-M   'P 1'
#
loop_
_entity.id
_entity.type
_entity.pdbx_description
1 polymer ?
#
loop_
_entity_poly.entity_id
_entity_poly.type
_entity_poly.pdbx_seq_one_letter_code
_entity_poly.pdbx_strand_id
1 'polypeptide(L)'
;MTGNKMAKEKDKLFEHNYDGIHEYNNPLPGWWLILFILTIAWAILYFMYYHIIGAGMTTAQEYQAEMKEAGKTVKAASLVFSPDELTPKSDAQLLSTGKKVFTEKCVACHGASGEGGIGPNLTDDYWIHGGTFENILTTISNGVPEKGMLTWKNLLKKDEILDVASYIYTLYGTNPPNAKKPQGELFKRN
;
A
#
# COMPACT_ATOMS: atom_id res chain seq x y z
N MET A 1 60.79 -13.23 30.05
CA MET A 1 61.56 -13.09 28.80
C MET A 1 60.81 -13.79 27.67
N THR A 2 59.93 -13.08 27.00
CA THR A 2 59.24 -13.56 25.78
C THR A 2 59.24 -12.39 24.80
N GLY A 3 60.41 -12.17 24.20
CA GLY A 3 60.54 -11.24 23.08
C GLY A 3 59.59 -11.69 21.98
N ASN A 4 58.71 -10.76 21.56
CA ASN A 4 57.67 -11.00 20.58
C ASN A 4 58.31 -11.46 19.24
N LYS A 5 58.32 -12.78 18.98
CA LYS A 5 58.87 -13.40 17.75
C LYS A 5 58.28 -12.78 16.48
N MET A 6 57.08 -12.19 16.55
CA MET A 6 56.37 -11.55 15.44
C MET A 6 57.08 -10.30 14.88
N ALA A 7 58.01 -9.70 15.64
CA ALA A 7 58.77 -8.55 15.16
C ALA A 7 59.95 -8.93 14.23
N LYS A 8 60.35 -10.21 14.18
CA LYS A 8 61.58 -10.66 13.50
C LYS A 8 61.35 -11.21 12.07
N GLU A 9 60.10 -11.31 11.61
CA GLU A 9 59.73 -11.90 10.31
C GLU A 9 58.92 -10.98 9.39
N LYS A 10 58.92 -9.67 9.63
CA LYS A 10 58.29 -8.73 8.72
C LYS A 10 59.15 -8.55 7.46
N ASP A 11 58.48 -8.39 6.33
CA ASP A 11 59.02 -7.99 5.03
C ASP A 11 59.91 -9.04 4.33
N LYS A 12 59.72 -10.33 4.64
CA LYS A 12 60.27 -11.41 3.81
C LYS A 12 59.50 -11.50 2.50
N LEU A 13 60.19 -11.42 1.37
CA LEU A 13 59.59 -11.65 0.06
C LEU A 13 59.49 -13.16 -0.23
N PHE A 14 58.46 -13.56 -0.96
CA PHE A 14 58.42 -14.88 -1.57
C PHE A 14 59.44 -14.98 -2.72
N GLU A 15 59.91 -16.19 -3.00
CA GLU A 15 60.98 -16.44 -3.98
C GLU A 15 60.52 -16.27 -5.44
N HIS A 16 59.20 -16.33 -5.69
CA HIS A 16 58.65 -16.18 -7.03
C HIS A 16 58.34 -14.71 -7.36
N ASN A 17 58.53 -14.37 -8.63
CA ASN A 17 58.22 -13.06 -9.20
C ASN A 17 57.22 -13.25 -10.34
N TYR A 18 56.16 -12.46 -10.33
CA TYR A 18 55.18 -12.41 -11.40
C TYR A 18 55.18 -11.01 -12.02
N ASP A 19 55.74 -10.87 -13.22
CA ASP A 19 55.73 -9.62 -14.00
C ASP A 19 56.26 -8.39 -13.20
N GLY A 20 57.35 -8.60 -12.45
CA GLY A 20 57.96 -7.58 -11.61
C GLY A 20 57.32 -7.37 -10.23
N ILE A 21 56.16 -7.99 -9.97
CA ILE A 21 55.48 -7.95 -8.67
C ILE A 21 56.04 -9.07 -7.77
N HIS A 22 56.37 -8.69 -6.55
CA HIS A 22 56.78 -9.62 -5.49
C HIS A 22 55.79 -9.53 -4.32
N GLU A 23 55.56 -10.65 -3.65
CA GLU A 23 54.64 -10.74 -2.52
C GLU A 23 55.40 -10.79 -1.19
N TYR A 24 54.92 -10.04 -0.20
CA TYR A 24 55.44 -10.08 1.16
C TYR A 24 54.75 -11.17 1.98
N ASN A 25 55.54 -12.02 2.62
CA ASN A 25 55.09 -13.00 3.60
C ASN A 25 54.92 -12.36 4.98
N ASN A 26 54.04 -11.35 5.06
CA ASN A 26 53.71 -10.66 6.30
C ASN A 26 52.58 -11.39 7.04
N PRO A 27 52.66 -11.52 8.38
CA PRO A 27 51.55 -12.07 9.15
C PRO A 27 50.33 -11.15 9.04
N LEU A 28 49.13 -11.74 9.07
CA LEU A 28 47.87 -11.00 9.01
C LEU A 28 47.82 -9.93 10.13
N PRO A 29 47.28 -8.73 9.85
CA PRO A 29 47.12 -7.70 10.89
C PRO A 29 46.26 -8.23 12.04
N GLY A 30 46.72 -8.07 13.28
CA GLY A 30 46.01 -8.61 14.45
C GLY A 30 44.58 -8.08 14.59
N TRP A 31 44.36 -6.80 14.27
CA TRP A 31 43.01 -6.20 14.27
C TRP A 31 42.08 -6.84 13.22
N TRP A 32 42.64 -7.20 12.06
CA TRP A 32 41.88 -7.85 10.98
C TRP A 32 41.47 -9.25 11.40
N LEU A 33 42.38 -10.00 12.05
CA LEU A 33 42.08 -11.33 12.55
C LEU A 33 41.02 -11.29 13.67
N ILE A 34 41.10 -10.30 14.57
CA ILE A 34 40.08 -10.09 15.61
C ILE A 34 38.72 -9.81 14.97
N LEU A 35 38.64 -8.91 14.00
CA LEU A 35 37.40 -8.61 13.28
C LEU A 35 36.85 -9.86 12.58
N PHE A 36 37.71 -10.63 11.90
CA PHE A 36 37.33 -11.87 11.24
C PHE A 36 36.71 -12.86 12.23
N ILE A 37 37.36 -13.09 13.39
CA ILE A 37 36.84 -14.00 14.42
C ILE A 37 35.53 -13.48 15.03
N LEU A 38 35.39 -12.17 15.25
CA LEU A 38 34.15 -11.57 15.77
C LEU A 38 32.97 -11.77 14.81
N THR A 39 33.18 -11.65 13.50
CA THR A 39 32.11 -11.89 12.53
C THR A 39 31.64 -13.35 12.53
N ILE A 40 32.57 -14.31 12.68
CA ILE A 40 32.23 -15.74 12.83
C ILE A 40 31.43 -15.96 14.11
N ALA A 41 31.89 -15.42 15.23
CA ALA A 41 31.17 -15.52 16.50
C ALA A 41 29.75 -14.93 16.41
N TRP A 42 29.62 -13.75 15.78
CA TRP A 42 28.32 -13.11 15.55
C TRP A 42 27.40 -13.97 14.67
N ALA A 43 27.91 -14.55 13.59
CA ALA A 43 27.14 -15.42 12.71
C ALA A 43 26.58 -16.64 13.46
N ILE A 44 27.39 -17.27 14.33
CA ILE A 44 26.95 -18.39 15.17
C ILE A 44 25.86 -17.94 16.14
N LEU A 45 26.04 -16.82 16.84
CA LEU A 45 25.03 -16.27 17.75
C LEU A 45 23.71 -15.94 17.04
N TYR A 46 23.79 -15.31 15.87
CA TYR A 46 22.63 -14.97 15.04
C TYR A 46 21.87 -16.23 14.61
N PHE A 47 22.57 -17.24 14.10
CA PHE A 47 21.97 -18.52 13.70
C PHE A 47 21.28 -19.21 14.88
N MET A 48 21.94 -19.28 16.04
CA MET A 48 21.33 -19.86 17.25
C MET A 48 20.07 -19.09 17.66
N TYR A 49 20.10 -17.76 17.66
CA TYR A 49 18.97 -16.92 18.07
C TYR A 49 17.74 -17.08 17.14
N TYR A 50 17.94 -17.04 15.83
CA TYR A 50 16.83 -17.08 14.86
C TYR A 50 16.37 -18.49 14.49
N HIS A 51 17.22 -19.51 14.53
CA HIS A 51 16.89 -20.84 13.98
C HIS A 51 16.87 -21.96 15.03
N ILE A 52 17.60 -21.83 16.14
CA ILE A 52 17.58 -22.84 17.21
C ILE A 52 16.66 -22.41 18.36
N ILE A 53 16.88 -21.22 18.90
CA ILE A 53 16.12 -20.68 20.04
C ILE A 53 14.75 -20.17 19.56
N GLY A 54 14.66 -19.65 18.32
CA GLY A 54 13.41 -19.16 17.75
C GLY A 54 12.86 -17.91 18.45
N ALA A 55 13.72 -17.16 19.14
CA ALA A 55 13.33 -15.94 19.86
C ALA A 55 13.16 -14.74 18.92
N GLY A 56 13.83 -14.75 17.76
CA GLY A 56 13.69 -13.72 16.74
C GLY A 56 12.45 -13.92 15.88
N MET A 57 11.80 -12.82 15.48
CA MET A 57 10.68 -12.89 14.53
C MET A 57 11.22 -13.21 13.14
N THR A 58 10.53 -14.10 12.44
CA THR A 58 10.79 -14.32 11.01
C THR A 58 10.28 -13.12 10.20
N THR A 59 10.81 -12.90 9.01
CA THR A 59 10.33 -11.84 8.09
C THR A 59 8.81 -11.92 7.86
N ALA A 60 8.26 -13.14 7.79
CA ALA A 60 6.82 -13.33 7.69
C ALA A 60 6.07 -12.86 8.94
N GLN A 61 6.59 -13.14 10.13
CA GLN A 61 6.00 -12.67 11.39
C GLN A 61 6.15 -11.17 11.58
N GLU A 62 7.28 -10.58 11.21
CA GLU A 62 7.49 -9.13 11.20
C GLU A 62 6.51 -8.45 10.24
N TYR A 63 6.42 -8.94 9.00
CA TYR A 63 5.43 -8.45 8.03
C TYR A 63 4.00 -8.56 8.56
N GLN A 64 3.63 -9.70 9.16
CA GLN A 64 2.29 -9.86 9.73
C GLN A 64 2.05 -8.95 10.94
N ALA A 65 3.07 -8.66 11.75
CA ALA A 65 2.96 -7.74 12.87
C ALA A 65 2.85 -6.28 12.39
N GLU A 66 3.64 -5.88 11.40
CA GLU A 66 3.53 -4.58 10.72
C GLU A 66 2.17 -4.43 10.03
N MET A 67 1.70 -5.45 9.30
CA MET A 67 0.38 -5.45 8.65
C MET A 67 -0.76 -5.51 9.66
N LYS A 68 -0.56 -6.08 10.85
CA LYS A 68 -1.54 -6.02 11.94
C LYS A 68 -1.58 -4.63 12.56
N GLU A 69 -0.45 -3.96 12.70
CA GLU A 69 -0.38 -2.60 13.23
C GLU A 69 -0.91 -1.57 12.22
N ALA A 70 -0.44 -1.63 10.97
CA ALA A 70 -1.02 -0.92 9.85
C ALA A 70 -2.50 -1.28 9.71
N GLY A 71 -2.85 -2.56 9.80
CA GLY A 71 -4.21 -3.06 9.81
C GLY A 71 -5.05 -2.61 11.01
N LYS A 72 -4.48 -2.12 12.12
CA LYS A 72 -5.26 -1.41 13.17
C LYS A 72 -5.56 0.01 12.74
N THR A 73 -4.64 0.68 12.05
CA THR A 73 -4.93 1.97 11.39
C THR A 73 -5.95 1.81 10.25
N VAL A 74 -5.94 0.68 9.54
CA VAL A 74 -6.89 0.38 8.44
C VAL A 74 -8.20 -0.29 8.91
N LYS A 75 -8.21 -1.05 10.02
CA LYS A 75 -9.44 -1.60 10.64
C LYS A 75 -10.15 -0.59 11.53
N ALA A 76 -9.47 0.45 12.02
CA ALA A 76 -10.14 1.67 12.44
C ALA A 76 -10.84 2.38 11.26
N ALA A 77 -10.47 2.05 10.01
CA ALA A 77 -11.10 2.48 8.77
C ALA A 77 -11.99 1.39 8.12
N SER A 78 -12.51 0.41 8.88
CA SER A 78 -13.77 -0.21 8.44
C SER A 78 -14.81 0.89 8.44
N LEU A 79 -15.14 1.40 7.25
CA LEU A 79 -16.20 2.38 7.03
C LEU A 79 -17.54 1.72 7.34
N VAL A 80 -17.82 1.54 8.63
CA VAL A 80 -19.13 1.15 9.12
C VAL A 80 -19.94 2.42 9.13
N PHE A 81 -20.80 2.55 8.13
CA PHE A 81 -21.82 3.59 8.09
C PHE A 81 -22.91 3.20 9.08
N SER A 82 -23.26 4.12 9.98
CA SER A 82 -24.40 3.97 10.87
C SER A 82 -25.70 4.04 10.05
N PRO A 83 -26.82 3.47 10.54
CA PRO A 83 -28.09 3.49 9.82
C PRO A 83 -28.52 4.92 9.38
N ASP A 84 -28.23 5.93 10.19
CA ASP A 84 -28.56 7.34 9.88
C ASP A 84 -27.70 7.92 8.75
N GLU A 85 -26.53 7.33 8.48
CA GLU A 85 -25.62 7.71 7.40
C GLU A 85 -25.95 7.01 6.07
N LEU A 86 -26.80 5.98 6.07
CA LEU A 86 -27.23 5.27 4.85
C LEU A 86 -28.29 6.04 4.02
N THR A 87 -28.37 7.35 4.22
CA THR A 87 -29.29 8.24 3.51
C THR A 87 -28.50 9.35 2.80
N PRO A 88 -28.84 9.69 1.54
CA PRO A 88 -28.18 10.77 0.83
C PRO A 88 -28.39 12.10 1.56
N LYS A 89 -27.32 12.87 1.71
CA LYS A 89 -27.38 14.19 2.34
C LYS A 89 -27.65 15.26 1.27
N SER A 90 -28.45 16.26 1.63
CA SER A 90 -28.82 17.37 0.75
C SER A 90 -28.22 18.72 1.18
N ASP A 91 -27.36 18.72 2.20
CA ASP A 91 -26.68 19.93 2.66
C ASP A 91 -25.77 20.49 1.55
N ALA A 92 -25.89 21.79 1.29
CA ALA A 92 -25.19 22.44 0.18
C ALA A 92 -23.67 22.42 0.32
N GLN A 93 -23.15 22.51 1.54
CA GLN A 93 -21.72 22.47 1.81
C GLN A 93 -21.16 21.07 1.56
N LEU A 94 -21.86 20.03 2.05
CA LEU A 94 -21.50 18.63 1.80
C LEU A 94 -21.56 18.29 0.31
N LEU A 95 -22.61 18.73 -0.40
CA LEU A 95 -22.71 18.51 -1.85
C LEU A 95 -21.61 19.24 -2.63
N SER A 96 -21.19 20.43 -2.17
CA SER A 96 -20.05 21.14 -2.76
C SER A 96 -18.74 20.38 -2.56
N THR A 97 -18.51 19.84 -1.36
CA THR A 97 -17.35 18.97 -1.06
C THR A 97 -17.39 17.70 -1.93
N GLY A 98 -18.53 17.03 -1.98
CA GLY A 98 -18.74 15.83 -2.80
C GLY A 98 -18.50 16.08 -4.29
N LYS A 99 -18.96 17.23 -4.81
CA LYS A 99 -18.68 17.65 -6.19
C LYS A 99 -17.18 17.84 -6.44
N LYS A 100 -16.45 18.43 -5.49
CA LYS A 100 -15.01 18.60 -5.59
C LYS A 100 -14.30 17.24 -5.66
N VAL A 101 -14.65 16.31 -4.75
CA VAL A 101 -14.11 14.94 -4.75
C VAL A 101 -14.42 14.24 -6.08
N PHE A 102 -15.67 14.32 -6.57
CA PHE A 102 -16.06 13.76 -7.85
C PHE A 102 -15.21 14.30 -9.00
N THR A 103 -15.03 15.62 -9.04
CA THR A 103 -14.24 16.32 -10.07
C THR A 103 -12.79 15.87 -10.08
N GLU A 104 -12.18 15.73 -8.90
CA GLU A 104 -10.76 15.37 -8.76
C GLU A 104 -10.49 13.88 -8.99
N LYS A 105 -11.45 12.99 -8.67
CA LYS A 105 -11.20 11.55 -8.55
C LYS A 105 -12.05 10.66 -9.45
N CYS A 106 -13.24 11.09 -9.85
CA CYS A 106 -14.23 10.25 -10.52
C CYS A 106 -14.44 10.62 -12.00
N VAL A 107 -14.31 11.90 -12.35
CA VAL A 107 -14.59 12.42 -13.71
C VAL A 107 -13.78 11.73 -14.81
N ALA A 108 -12.53 11.36 -14.53
CA ALA A 108 -11.67 10.70 -15.52
C ALA A 108 -12.30 9.41 -16.10
N CYS A 109 -13.14 8.72 -15.32
CA CYS A 109 -13.81 7.50 -15.75
C CYS A 109 -15.30 7.69 -16.00
N HIS A 110 -15.98 8.50 -15.18
CA HIS A 110 -17.44 8.65 -15.22
C HIS A 110 -17.93 9.91 -15.94
N GLY A 111 -17.03 10.73 -16.49
CA GLY A 111 -17.41 11.97 -17.17
C GLY A 111 -17.72 13.11 -16.21
N ALA A 112 -17.68 14.35 -16.71
CA ALA A 112 -17.83 15.55 -15.90
C ALA A 112 -19.26 15.73 -15.35
N SER A 113 -20.24 15.22 -16.10
CA SER A 113 -21.67 15.22 -15.76
C SER A 113 -22.12 13.87 -15.21
N GLY A 114 -21.22 12.92 -14.99
CA GLY A 114 -21.57 11.53 -14.65
C GLY A 114 -22.09 10.72 -15.83
N GLU A 115 -21.95 11.22 -17.06
CA GLU A 115 -22.48 10.62 -18.28
C GLU A 115 -21.86 9.25 -18.63
N GLY A 116 -20.78 8.87 -17.95
CA GLY A 116 -20.00 7.68 -18.21
C GLY A 116 -18.81 7.92 -19.14
N GLY A 117 -18.17 6.81 -19.52
CA GLY A 117 -16.97 6.83 -20.37
C GLY A 117 -16.28 5.48 -20.25
N ILE A 118 -15.13 5.46 -19.58
CA ILE A 118 -14.51 4.21 -19.12
C ILE A 118 -15.47 3.52 -18.13
N GLY A 119 -15.98 4.28 -17.15
CA GLY A 119 -17.00 3.85 -16.20
C GLY A 119 -18.42 3.88 -16.77
N PRO A 120 -19.40 3.33 -16.03
CA PRO A 120 -20.81 3.41 -16.37
C PRO A 120 -21.37 4.83 -16.24
N ASN A 121 -22.51 5.06 -16.90
CA ASN A 121 -23.37 6.22 -16.69
C ASN A 121 -23.92 6.20 -15.25
N LEU A 122 -23.85 7.33 -14.55
CA LEU A 122 -24.34 7.50 -13.17
C LEU A 122 -25.65 8.31 -13.11
N THR A 123 -26.16 8.76 -14.25
CA THR A 123 -27.33 9.64 -14.31
C THR A 123 -28.64 8.92 -14.63
N ASP A 124 -28.59 7.62 -14.97
CA ASP A 124 -29.75 6.85 -15.42
C ASP A 124 -30.27 5.84 -14.37
N ASP A 125 -31.28 5.07 -14.77
CA ASP A 125 -31.94 4.06 -13.94
C ASP A 125 -31.19 2.72 -13.90
N TYR A 126 -30.04 2.56 -14.53
CA TYR A 126 -29.41 1.25 -14.72
C TYR A 126 -28.12 1.11 -13.91
N TRP A 127 -28.07 0.08 -13.07
CA TRP A 127 -26.99 -0.13 -12.11
C TRP A 127 -26.42 -1.55 -12.20
N ILE A 128 -25.09 -1.64 -12.29
CA ILE A 128 -24.38 -2.93 -12.33
C ILE A 128 -24.26 -3.55 -10.93
N HIS A 129 -24.13 -2.71 -9.90
CA HIS A 129 -23.86 -3.13 -8.51
C HIS A 129 -24.98 -2.71 -7.53
N GLY A 130 -26.19 -2.47 -8.05
CA GLY A 130 -27.33 -1.95 -7.29
C GLY A 130 -27.30 -0.41 -7.16
N GLY A 131 -28.48 0.21 -7.19
CA GLY A 131 -28.65 1.67 -7.22
C GLY A 131 -29.08 2.31 -5.91
N THR A 132 -29.18 1.54 -4.82
CA THR A 132 -29.46 2.10 -3.48
C THR A 132 -28.28 2.92 -2.98
N PHE A 133 -28.53 3.84 -2.05
CA PHE A 133 -27.45 4.64 -1.46
C PHE A 133 -26.39 3.77 -0.77
N GLU A 134 -26.80 2.71 -0.08
CA GLU A 134 -25.90 1.72 0.53
C GLU A 134 -25.04 1.00 -0.52
N ASN A 135 -25.61 0.62 -1.67
CA ASN A 135 -24.85 0.01 -2.75
C ASN A 135 -23.80 0.96 -3.33
N ILE A 136 -24.16 2.24 -3.48
CA ILE A 136 -23.24 3.28 -3.95
C ILE A 136 -22.08 3.45 -2.95
N LEU A 137 -22.38 3.58 -1.65
CA LEU A 137 -21.35 3.66 -0.60
C LEU A 137 -20.44 2.44 -0.59
N THR A 138 -21.01 1.24 -0.74
CA THR A 138 -20.27 -0.01 -0.77
C THR A 138 -19.34 -0.08 -1.99
N THR A 139 -19.85 0.28 -3.16
CA THR A 139 -19.10 0.28 -4.42
C THR A 139 -17.97 1.30 -4.40
N ILE A 140 -18.21 2.50 -3.88
CA ILE A 140 -17.15 3.52 -3.71
C ILE A 140 -16.11 3.01 -2.71
N SER A 141 -16.54 2.56 -1.53
CA SER A 141 -15.64 2.14 -0.47
C SER A 141 -14.72 0.99 -0.90
N ASN A 142 -15.29 -0.06 -1.50
CA ASN A 142 -14.54 -1.26 -1.86
C ASN A 142 -13.91 -1.19 -3.25
N GLY A 143 -14.41 -0.32 -4.13
CA GLY A 143 -14.05 -0.33 -5.54
C GLY A 143 -14.56 -1.58 -6.27
N VAL A 144 -14.14 -1.69 -7.52
CA VAL A 144 -14.36 -2.87 -8.37
C VAL A 144 -13.05 -3.12 -9.14
N PRO A 145 -11.99 -3.62 -8.46
CA PRO A 145 -10.64 -3.66 -9.03
C PRO A 145 -10.54 -4.47 -10.31
N GLU A 146 -11.30 -5.56 -10.43
CA GLU A 146 -11.37 -6.38 -11.64
C GLU A 146 -12.00 -5.68 -12.85
N LYS A 147 -12.69 -4.55 -12.62
CA LYS A 147 -13.24 -3.65 -13.65
C LYS A 147 -12.53 -2.28 -13.69
N GLY A 148 -11.43 -2.12 -12.95
CA GLY A 148 -10.59 -0.92 -12.96
C GLY A 148 -11.00 0.20 -11.99
N MET A 149 -12.04 0.02 -11.17
CA MET A 149 -12.40 1.00 -10.15
C MET A 149 -11.60 0.77 -8.87
N LEU A 150 -10.85 1.78 -8.42
CA LEU A 150 -9.98 1.70 -7.24
C LEU A 150 -10.79 1.50 -5.94
N THR A 151 -10.16 0.88 -4.94
CA THR A 151 -10.70 0.77 -3.57
C THR A 151 -10.52 2.08 -2.81
N TRP A 152 -11.57 2.91 -2.73
CA TRP A 152 -11.45 4.27 -2.21
C TRP A 152 -11.40 4.39 -0.69
N LYS A 153 -11.84 3.39 0.08
CA LYS A 153 -11.78 3.43 1.56
C LYS A 153 -10.37 3.57 2.15
N ASN A 154 -9.34 3.28 1.35
CA ASN A 154 -7.95 3.43 1.74
C ASN A 154 -7.38 4.82 1.34
N LEU A 155 -8.10 5.59 0.53
CA LEU A 155 -7.65 6.84 -0.07
C LEU A 155 -8.51 8.05 0.35
N LEU A 156 -9.78 7.83 0.65
CA LEU A 156 -10.75 8.82 1.08
C LEU A 156 -11.19 8.55 2.51
N LYS A 157 -11.48 9.61 3.25
CA LYS A 157 -12.12 9.53 4.56
C LYS A 157 -13.58 9.10 4.42
N LYS A 158 -14.15 8.60 5.51
CA LYS A 158 -15.57 8.23 5.60
C LYS A 158 -16.50 9.34 5.10
N ASP A 159 -16.29 10.55 5.61
CA ASP A 159 -17.13 11.71 5.30
C ASP A 159 -17.00 12.11 3.82
N GLU A 160 -15.80 12.01 3.25
CA GLU A 160 -15.58 12.29 1.82
C GLU A 160 -16.33 11.28 0.92
N ILE A 161 -16.43 10.02 1.37
CA ILE A 161 -17.20 8.99 0.67
C ILE A 161 -18.71 9.25 0.78
N LEU A 162 -19.19 9.70 1.94
CA LEU A 162 -20.60 10.11 2.12
C LEU A 162 -20.95 11.32 1.25
N ASP A 163 -20.08 12.32 1.21
CA ASP A 163 -20.27 13.56 0.46
C ASP A 163 -20.30 13.28 -1.04
N VAL A 164 -19.34 12.50 -1.56
CA VAL A 164 -19.30 12.17 -2.99
C VAL A 164 -20.44 11.23 -3.39
N ALA A 165 -20.83 10.28 -2.54
CA ALA A 165 -22.01 9.44 -2.79
C ALA A 165 -23.29 10.27 -2.83
N SER A 166 -23.43 11.23 -1.91
CA SER A 166 -24.56 12.17 -1.89
C SER A 166 -24.59 13.04 -3.14
N TYR A 167 -23.44 13.54 -3.59
CA TYR A 167 -23.34 14.28 -4.85
C TYR A 167 -23.72 13.41 -6.06
N ILE A 168 -23.22 12.18 -6.16
CA ILE A 168 -23.60 11.23 -7.23
C ILE A 168 -25.12 10.99 -7.21
N TYR A 169 -25.73 10.96 -6.03
CA TYR A 169 -27.18 10.82 -5.91
C TYR A 169 -27.93 11.97 -6.59
N THR A 170 -27.38 13.19 -6.59
CA THR A 170 -27.96 14.37 -7.28
C THR A 170 -27.83 14.35 -8.81
N LEU A 171 -26.94 13.52 -9.37
CA LEU A 171 -26.76 13.41 -10.82
C LEU A 171 -27.87 12.60 -11.49
N TYR A 172 -28.61 11.81 -10.71
CA TYR A 172 -29.68 10.97 -11.21
C TYR A 172 -30.79 11.80 -11.87
N GLY A 173 -31.20 11.39 -13.08
CA GLY A 173 -32.22 12.06 -13.87
C GLY A 173 -31.74 13.29 -14.64
N THR A 174 -30.46 13.70 -14.51
CA THR A 174 -29.93 14.87 -15.25
C THR A 174 -29.80 14.63 -16.76
N ASN A 175 -29.70 13.36 -17.18
CA ASN A 175 -29.74 12.90 -18.58
C ASN A 175 -28.92 13.77 -19.55
N PRO A 176 -27.58 13.81 -19.41
CA PRO A 176 -26.72 14.59 -20.29
C PRO A 176 -26.79 14.07 -21.74
N PRO A 177 -26.65 14.96 -22.75
CA PRO A 177 -26.84 14.61 -24.16
C PRO A 177 -25.83 13.57 -24.69
N ASN A 178 -24.69 13.41 -24.02
CA ASN A 178 -23.63 12.46 -24.33
C ASN A 178 -23.61 11.24 -23.39
N ALA A 179 -24.72 10.93 -22.71
CA ALA A 179 -24.84 9.78 -21.83
C ALA A 179 -24.47 8.46 -22.51
N LYS A 180 -23.61 7.68 -21.85
CA LYS A 180 -23.29 6.30 -22.24
C LYS A 180 -24.56 5.45 -22.16
N LYS A 181 -24.66 4.45 -23.05
CA LYS A 181 -25.81 3.53 -23.07
C LYS A 181 -26.00 2.86 -21.71
N PRO A 182 -27.24 2.59 -21.27
CA PRO A 182 -27.51 1.98 -19.98
C PRO A 182 -26.81 0.63 -19.78
N GLN A 183 -26.34 0.36 -18.55
CA GLN A 183 -25.61 -0.86 -18.21
C GLN A 183 -26.08 -1.44 -16.87
N GLY A 184 -26.27 -2.75 -16.82
CA GLY A 184 -26.72 -3.45 -15.62
C GLY A 184 -28.24 -3.59 -15.54
N GLU A 185 -28.76 -3.64 -14.32
CA GLU A 185 -30.17 -3.89 -14.06
C GLU A 185 -30.94 -2.59 -13.83
N LEU A 186 -32.21 -2.58 -14.24
CA LEU A 186 -33.10 -1.46 -14.00
C LEU A 186 -33.38 -1.34 -12.50
N PHE A 187 -33.03 -0.19 -11.95
CA PHE A 187 -33.33 0.24 -10.59
C PHE A 187 -33.99 1.61 -10.63
N LYS A 188 -35.32 1.63 -10.51
CA LYS A 188 -36.06 2.87 -10.38
C LYS A 188 -36.01 3.34 -8.94
N ARG A 189 -35.49 4.56 -8.72
CA ARG A 189 -35.58 5.23 -7.43
C ARG A 189 -37.04 5.65 -7.22
N ASN A 190 -37.60 5.28 -6.08
CA ASN A 190 -38.94 5.70 -5.65
C ASN A 190 -38.92 7.13 -5.11
#